data_AF-A0A373J1F5-F1
#
_entry.id   AF-A0A373J1F5-F1
#
_cell.length_a   1.000
_cell.length_b   1.000
_cell.length_c   1.000
_cell.angle_alpha   90.00
_cell.angle_beta   90.00
_cell.angle_gamma   90.00
#
_symmetry.space_group_name_H-M   'P 1'
#
loop_
_entity.id
_entity.type
_entity.pdbx_description
1 polymer ?
#
loop_
_entity_poly.entity_id
_entity_poly.type
_entity_poly.pdbx_seq_one_letter_code
_entity_poly.pdbx_strand_id
1 'polypeptide(L)'
;MTTEKIKRMLDACYQAKRIRELLPALPNGVAPSYIHYLDVILALEKKEVQVKISDISDKLNLPRPGVTRTVKEMEEKGYIKKTVSPEDGRIIYLSATEKGKKLSEKYNEKYFNELAPYLADISEEEADCMIAVIEKFYQVMCERRDKE
;
A
#
# COMPACT_ATOMS: atom_id res chain seq x y z
N MET A 1 3.04 -30.15 5.58
CA MET A 1 2.66 -29.01 6.45
C MET A 1 2.04 -29.57 7.72
N THR A 2 2.48 -29.15 8.92
CA THR A 2 1.91 -29.62 10.20
C THR A 2 1.01 -28.56 10.84
N THR A 3 0.06 -28.95 11.68
CA THR A 3 -0.83 -28.01 12.41
C THR A 3 -0.05 -27.05 13.30
N GLU A 4 1.00 -27.54 13.95
CA GLU A 4 1.92 -26.71 14.74
C GLU A 4 2.61 -25.63 13.87
N LYS A 5 3.06 -26.00 12.68
CA LYS A 5 3.69 -25.05 11.74
C LYS A 5 2.70 -23.98 11.28
N ILE A 6 1.44 -24.36 11.00
CA ILE A 6 0.37 -23.42 10.63
C ILE A 6 0.11 -22.41 11.76
N LYS A 7 0.04 -22.88 13.03
CA LYS A 7 -0.12 -21.98 14.17
C LYS A 7 1.02 -20.97 14.27
N ARG A 8 2.26 -21.43 14.13
CA ARG A 8 3.44 -20.55 14.14
C ARG A 8 3.45 -19.53 12.99
N MET A 9 2.91 -19.88 11.82
CA MET A 9 2.74 -18.93 10.72
C MET A 9 1.76 -17.82 11.09
N LEU A 10 0.64 -18.16 11.73
CA LEU A 10 -0.33 -17.16 12.22
C LEU A 10 0.24 -16.29 13.35
N ASP A 11 1.01 -16.88 14.26
CA ASP A 11 1.73 -16.13 15.31
C ASP A 11 2.75 -15.15 14.69
N ALA A 12 3.43 -15.53 13.60
CA ALA A 12 4.30 -14.63 12.86
C ALA A 12 3.54 -13.47 12.22
N CYS A 13 2.32 -13.70 11.69
CA CYS A 13 1.46 -12.62 11.20
C CYS A 13 1.07 -11.63 12.31
N TYR A 14 0.88 -12.10 13.55
CA TYR A 14 0.65 -11.22 14.69
C TYR A 14 1.87 -10.32 14.98
N GLN A 15 3.09 -10.86 14.91
CA GLN A 15 4.30 -10.04 15.04
C GLN A 15 4.47 -9.08 13.87
N ALA A 16 4.21 -9.52 12.63
CA ALA A 16 4.27 -8.67 11.45
C ALA A 16 3.33 -7.46 11.55
N LYS A 17 2.12 -7.65 12.11
CA LYS A 17 1.21 -6.55 12.43
C LYS A 17 1.84 -5.55 13.42
N ARG A 18 2.47 -6.04 14.49
CA ARG A 18 3.14 -5.18 15.49
C ARG A 18 4.35 -4.46 14.92
N ILE A 19 5.11 -5.08 14.01
CA ILE A 19 6.23 -4.42 13.30
C ILE A 19 5.71 -3.19 12.54
N ARG A 20 4.54 -3.26 11.89
CA ARG A 20 3.91 -2.10 11.23
C ARG A 20 3.52 -1.00 12.23
N GLU A 21 3.19 -1.34 13.47
CA GLU A 21 2.86 -0.38 14.53
C GLU A 21 4.09 0.35 15.09
N LEU A 22 5.30 -0.15 14.81
CA LEU A 22 6.58 0.51 15.17
C LEU A 22 7.00 1.58 14.16
N LEU A 23 6.28 1.71 13.03
CA LEU A 23 6.52 2.78 12.06
C LEU A 23 6.18 4.15 12.67
N PRO A 24 6.81 5.24 12.20
CA PRO A 24 6.55 6.58 12.69
C PRO A 24 5.07 6.93 12.61
N ALA A 25 4.57 7.57 13.66
CA ALA A 25 3.21 8.07 13.68
C ALA A 25 2.99 9.07 12.53
N LEU A 26 1.90 8.86 11.80
CA LEU A 26 1.48 9.76 10.73
C LEU A 26 0.86 11.04 11.33
N PRO A 27 0.86 12.16 10.59
CA PRO A 27 0.20 13.38 11.04
C PRO A 27 -1.28 13.14 11.33
N ASN A 28 -1.83 13.89 12.28
CA ASN A 28 -3.25 13.78 12.66
C ASN A 28 -4.16 13.86 11.41
N GLY A 29 -5.07 12.90 11.30
CA GLY A 29 -6.00 12.79 10.17
C GLY A 29 -5.41 12.18 8.90
N VAL A 30 -4.16 11.70 8.91
CA VAL A 30 -3.58 10.90 7.83
C VAL A 30 -3.74 9.42 8.15
N ALA A 31 -4.47 8.69 7.32
CA ALA A 31 -4.60 7.25 7.46
C ALA A 31 -3.36 6.54 6.86
N PRO A 32 -2.92 5.39 7.40
CA PRO A 32 -1.83 4.60 6.82
C PRO A 32 -2.05 4.23 5.35
N SER A 33 -3.30 4.02 4.94
CA SER A 33 -3.65 3.76 3.54
C SER A 33 -3.23 4.89 2.59
N TYR A 34 -3.14 6.14 3.06
CA TYR A 34 -2.78 7.27 2.21
C TYR A 34 -1.35 7.13 1.68
N ILE A 35 -0.44 6.58 2.49
CA ILE A 35 0.95 6.34 2.08
C ILE A 35 1.01 5.31 0.95
N HIS A 36 0.27 4.20 1.08
CA HIS A 36 0.20 3.17 0.03
C HIS A 36 -0.42 3.70 -1.27
N TYR A 37 -1.43 4.57 -1.18
CA TYR A 37 -2.07 5.13 -2.37
C TYR A 37 -1.13 6.11 -3.06
N LEU A 38 -0.43 6.96 -2.30
CA LEU A 38 0.57 7.87 -2.86
C LEU A 38 1.73 7.11 -3.48
N ASP A 39 2.19 6.02 -2.87
CA ASP A 39 3.25 5.17 -3.40
C ASP A 39 2.87 4.59 -4.78
N VAL A 40 1.66 4.00 -4.90
CA VAL A 40 1.15 3.49 -6.18
C VAL A 40 0.98 4.59 -7.22
N ILE A 41 0.38 5.73 -6.84
CA ILE A 41 0.18 6.86 -7.77
C ILE A 41 1.53 7.36 -8.29
N LEU A 42 2.48 7.63 -7.40
CA LEU A 42 3.80 8.14 -7.77
C LEU A 42 4.61 7.13 -8.60
N ALA A 43 4.51 5.83 -8.28
CA ALA A 43 5.17 4.78 -9.04
C ALA A 43 4.63 4.65 -10.47
N LEU A 44 3.32 4.85 -10.66
CA LEU A 44 2.69 4.85 -11.99
C LEU A 44 2.95 6.16 -12.75
N GLU A 45 2.92 7.32 -12.08
CA GLU A 45 3.28 8.62 -12.67
C GLU A 45 4.74 8.62 -13.18
N LYS A 46 5.68 8.02 -12.44
CA LYS A 46 7.08 7.83 -12.88
C LYS A 46 7.23 7.01 -14.15
N LYS A 47 6.21 6.19 -14.49
CA LYS A 47 6.15 5.39 -15.72
C LYS A 47 5.30 6.06 -16.81
N GLU A 48 4.97 7.34 -16.63
CA GLU A 48 4.12 8.14 -17.52
C GLU A 48 2.70 7.56 -17.70
N VAL A 49 2.23 6.77 -16.73
CA VAL A 49 0.88 6.20 -16.74
C VAL A 49 -0.10 7.17 -16.06
N GLN A 50 -1.18 7.50 -16.75
CA GLN A 50 -2.29 8.25 -16.16
C GLN A 50 -3.10 7.35 -15.22
N VAL A 51 -2.99 7.61 -13.91
CA VAL A 51 -3.51 6.72 -12.86
C VAL A 51 -5.02 6.82 -12.72
N LYS A 52 -5.71 5.68 -12.69
CA LYS A 52 -7.15 5.57 -12.46
C LYS A 52 -7.43 4.90 -11.11
N ILE A 53 -8.68 5.02 -10.64
CA ILE A 53 -9.14 4.33 -9.43
C ILE A 53 -9.00 2.80 -9.57
N SER A 54 -9.24 2.25 -10.76
CA SER A 54 -9.05 0.82 -11.05
C SER A 54 -7.61 0.39 -10.80
N ASP A 55 -6.64 1.20 -11.20
CA ASP A 55 -5.23 0.83 -11.09
C ASP A 55 -4.79 0.71 -9.62
N ILE A 56 -5.32 1.59 -8.75
CA ILE A 56 -5.10 1.50 -7.30
C ILE A 56 -5.78 0.24 -6.73
N SER A 57 -7.02 -0.03 -7.15
CA SER A 57 -7.78 -1.23 -6.74
C SER A 57 -7.00 -2.50 -7.08
N ASP A 58 -6.49 -2.59 -8.30
CA ASP A 58 -5.78 -3.75 -8.82
C ASP A 58 -4.39 -3.88 -8.17
N LYS A 59 -3.65 -2.77 -7.99
CA LYS A 59 -2.31 -2.79 -7.36
C LYS A 59 -2.33 -3.10 -5.87
N LEU A 60 -3.33 -2.60 -5.15
CA LEU A 60 -3.44 -2.82 -3.70
C LEU A 60 -4.34 -4.01 -3.34
N ASN A 61 -4.92 -4.70 -4.34
CA ASN A 61 -5.92 -5.75 -4.18
C ASN A 61 -7.06 -5.33 -3.21
N LEU A 62 -7.54 -4.09 -3.37
CA LEU A 62 -8.58 -3.50 -2.52
C LEU A 62 -9.90 -3.38 -3.28
N PRO A 63 -11.06 -3.60 -2.64
CA PRO A 63 -12.35 -3.39 -3.28
C PRO A 63 -12.56 -1.94 -3.74
N ARG A 64 -13.02 -1.76 -4.98
CA ARG A 64 -13.26 -0.43 -5.59
C ARG A 64 -14.06 0.54 -4.71
N PRO A 65 -15.13 0.13 -4.00
CA PRO A 65 -15.87 1.06 -3.12
C PRO A 65 -14.99 1.66 -2.00
N GLY A 66 -14.10 0.84 -1.42
CA GLY A 66 -13.16 1.29 -0.39
C GLY A 66 -12.10 2.23 -0.94
N VAL A 67 -11.61 1.95 -2.16
CA VAL A 67 -10.67 2.84 -2.86
C VAL A 67 -11.29 4.19 -3.15
N THR A 68 -12.49 4.22 -3.74
CA THR A 68 -13.20 5.47 -4.06
C THR A 68 -13.42 6.35 -2.83
N ARG A 69 -13.79 5.75 -1.69
CA ARG A 69 -13.94 6.47 -0.42
C ARG A 69 -12.61 7.09 0.02
N THR A 70 -11.54 6.31 0.05
CA THR A 70 -10.21 6.77 0.47
C THR A 70 -9.70 7.89 -0.44
N VAL A 71 -9.85 7.73 -1.75
CA VAL A 71 -9.48 8.75 -2.75
C VAL A 71 -10.26 10.05 -2.51
N LYS A 72 -11.56 9.99 -2.22
CA LYS A 72 -12.36 11.19 -1.89
C LYS A 72 -11.81 11.90 -0.65
N GLU A 73 -11.53 11.17 0.42
CA GLU A 73 -10.98 11.76 1.65
C GLU A 73 -9.58 12.36 1.43
N MET A 74 -8.73 11.70 0.62
CA MET A 74 -7.40 12.20 0.27
C MET A 74 -7.46 13.48 -0.57
N GLU A 75 -8.41 13.57 -1.50
CA GLU A 75 -8.66 14.76 -2.31
C GLU A 75 -9.15 15.93 -1.46
N GLU A 76 -10.14 15.71 -0.58
CA GLU A 76 -10.65 16.72 0.36
C GLU A 76 -9.54 17.27 1.27
N LYS A 77 -8.58 16.42 1.65
CA LYS A 77 -7.40 16.80 2.44
C LYS A 77 -6.25 17.36 1.60
N GLY A 78 -6.40 17.43 0.28
CA GLY A 78 -5.45 18.02 -0.66
C GLY A 78 -4.19 17.20 -0.91
N TYR A 79 -4.20 15.88 -0.65
CA TYR A 79 -3.06 14.99 -0.94
C TYR A 79 -3.01 14.53 -2.39
N ILE A 80 -4.18 14.43 -3.04
CA ILE A 80 -4.31 14.06 -4.44
C ILE A 80 -5.28 15.02 -5.14
N LYS A 81 -5.24 15.03 -6.46
CA LYS A 81 -6.16 15.76 -7.33
C LYS A 81 -6.83 14.81 -8.30
N LYS A 82 -8.16 14.93 -8.47
CA LYS A 82 -8.89 14.29 -9.57
C LYS A 82 -8.92 15.20 -10.79
N THR A 83 -8.74 14.62 -11.96
CA THR A 83 -8.94 15.30 -13.25
C THR A 83 -9.79 14.41 -14.14
N VAL A 84 -10.85 14.97 -14.71
CA VAL A 84 -11.70 14.25 -15.67
C VAL A 84 -10.94 14.12 -16.98
N SER A 85 -11.00 12.95 -17.61
CA SER A 85 -10.37 12.75 -18.91
C SER A 85 -11.00 13.68 -19.95
N PRO A 86 -10.20 14.38 -20.77
CA PRO A 86 -10.73 15.19 -21.87
C PRO A 86 -11.35 14.34 -22.99
N GLU A 87 -10.98 13.05 -23.07
CA GLU A 87 -11.44 12.11 -24.11
C GLU A 87 -12.74 11.40 -23.71
N ASP A 88 -12.90 11.10 -22.41
CA ASP A 88 -14.09 10.46 -21.86
C ASP A 88 -14.40 11.00 -20.46
N GLY A 89 -15.48 11.78 -20.35
CA GLY A 89 -15.92 12.39 -19.09
C GLY A 89 -16.24 11.40 -17.97
N ARG A 90 -16.30 10.10 -18.25
CA ARG A 90 -16.50 9.03 -17.27
C ARG A 90 -15.20 8.56 -16.62
N ILE A 91 -14.06 8.85 -17.24
CA ILE A 91 -12.73 8.48 -16.73
C ILE A 91 -12.23 9.57 -15.81
N ILE A 92 -11.80 9.17 -14.60
CA ILE A 92 -11.19 10.05 -13.61
C ILE A 92 -9.73 9.63 -13.43
N TYR A 93 -8.84 10.57 -13.70
CA TYR A 93 -7.42 10.45 -13.42
C TYR A 93 -7.08 11.01 -12.04
N LEU A 94 -6.13 10.35 -11.39
CA LEU A 94 -5.60 10.71 -10.08
C LEU A 94 -4.16 11.18 -10.26
N SER A 95 -3.80 12.24 -9.54
CA SER A 95 -2.42 12.72 -9.46
C SER A 95 -2.06 13.14 -8.05
N ALA A 96 -0.80 12.96 -7.66
CA ALA A 96 -0.31 13.41 -6.36
C ALA A 96 -0.10 14.94 -6.37
N THR A 97 -0.62 15.63 -5.36
CA THR A 97 -0.31 17.06 -5.16
C THR A 97 1.09 17.21 -4.56
N GLU A 98 1.62 18.43 -4.53
CA GLU A 98 2.86 18.73 -3.79
C GLU A 98 2.77 18.37 -2.30
N LYS A 99 1.59 18.51 -1.69
CA LYS A 99 1.35 18.07 -0.31
C LYS A 99 1.42 16.55 -0.19
N GLY A 100 0.84 15.82 -1.15
CA GLY A 100 0.93 14.35 -1.24
C GLY A 100 2.37 13.87 -1.43
N LYS A 101 3.11 14.48 -2.35
CA LYS A 101 4.52 14.17 -2.61
C LYS A 101 5.38 14.34 -1.35
N LYS A 102 5.27 15.47 -0.66
CA LYS A 102 6.00 15.70 0.61
C LYS A 102 5.64 14.71 1.71
N LEU A 103 4.37 14.28 1.77
CA LEU A 103 3.94 13.25 2.72
C LEU A 103 4.61 11.91 2.38
N SER A 104 4.60 11.51 1.11
CA SER A 104 5.24 10.28 0.65
C SER A 104 6.75 10.32 0.88
N GLU A 105 7.42 11.40 0.46
CA GLU A 105 8.86 11.58 0.66
C GLU A 105 9.27 11.41 2.13
N LYS A 106 8.54 12.04 3.05
CA LYS A 106 8.87 11.99 4.48
C LYS A 106 8.60 10.63 5.13
N TYR A 107 7.46 10.01 4.84
CA TYR A 107 6.97 8.83 5.57
C TYR A 107 7.12 7.51 4.80
N ASN A 108 7.61 7.57 3.57
CA ASN A 108 7.94 6.44 2.73
C ASN A 108 9.44 6.49 2.40
N GLU A 109 9.85 7.33 1.45
CA GLU A 109 11.21 7.31 0.89
C GLU A 109 12.29 7.57 1.93
N LYS A 110 12.23 8.71 2.62
CA LYS A 110 13.23 9.08 3.63
C LYS A 110 13.25 8.08 4.78
N TYR A 111 12.07 7.66 5.24
CA TYR A 111 11.96 6.73 6.35
C TYR A 111 12.56 5.36 6.03
N PHE A 112 12.23 4.77 4.88
CA PHE A 112 12.77 3.45 4.51
C PHE A 112 14.27 3.51 4.21
N ASN A 113 14.77 4.61 3.66
CA ASN A 113 16.21 4.82 3.50
C ASN A 113 16.93 4.93 4.86
N GLU A 114 16.32 5.59 5.86
CA GLU A 114 16.85 5.65 7.23
C GLU A 114 16.74 4.29 7.95
N LEU A 115 15.75 3.47 7.60
CA LEU A 115 15.54 2.14 8.17
C LEU A 115 16.51 1.09 7.60
N ALA A 116 16.91 1.24 6.33
CA ALA A 116 17.70 0.23 5.61
C ALA A 116 18.98 -0.23 6.35
N PRO A 117 19.80 0.64 6.98
CA PRO A 117 20.96 0.20 7.74
C PRO A 117 20.63 -0.71 8.93
N TYR A 118 19.45 -0.56 9.54
CA TYR A 118 19.01 -1.39 10.67
C TYR A 118 18.47 -2.75 10.22
N LEU A 119 18.22 -2.94 8.93
CA LEU A 119 17.77 -4.19 8.33
C LEU A 119 18.89 -4.89 7.54
N ALA A 120 20.13 -4.38 7.63
CA ALA A 120 21.27 -4.89 6.86
C ALA A 120 21.64 -6.35 7.16
N ASP A 121 21.20 -6.89 8.31
CA ASP A 121 21.39 -8.29 8.68
C ASP A 121 20.38 -9.24 8.00
N ILE A 122 19.35 -8.71 7.32
CA ILE A 122 18.40 -9.49 6.52
C ILE A 122 18.89 -9.46 5.08
N SER A 123 19.19 -10.63 4.51
CA SER A 123 19.63 -10.69 3.11
C SER A 123 18.48 -10.41 2.15
N GLU A 124 18.79 -9.96 0.93
CA GLU A 124 17.78 -9.77 -0.12
C GLU A 124 17.02 -11.07 -0.40
N GLU A 125 17.69 -12.22 -0.37
CA GLU A 125 17.05 -13.52 -0.55
C GLU A 125 16.08 -13.88 0.59
N GLU A 126 16.43 -13.53 1.84
CA GLU A 126 15.53 -13.72 2.98
C GLU A 126 14.30 -12.80 2.88
N ALA A 127 14.50 -11.55 2.48
CA ALA A 127 13.43 -10.59 2.26
C ALA A 127 12.48 -11.03 1.13
N ASP A 128 13.03 -11.42 -0.02
CA ASP A 128 12.26 -11.93 -1.16
C ASP A 128 11.47 -13.19 -0.80
N CYS A 129 12.10 -14.11 -0.07
CA CYS A 129 11.45 -15.31 0.43
C CYS A 129 10.28 -14.96 1.37
N MET A 130 10.49 -14.03 2.31
CA MET A 130 9.45 -13.56 3.22
C MET A 130 8.26 -12.96 2.46
N ILE A 131 8.53 -12.06 1.50
CA ILE A 131 7.50 -11.42 0.68
C ILE A 131 6.68 -12.48 -0.07
N ALA A 132 7.34 -13.37 -0.81
CA ALA A 132 6.68 -14.38 -1.62
C ALA A 132 5.83 -15.35 -0.77
N VAL A 133 6.32 -15.75 0.41
CA VAL A 133 5.58 -16.65 1.31
C VAL A 133 4.36 -15.96 1.91
N ILE A 134 4.47 -14.69 2.32
CA ILE A 134 3.35 -13.93 2.87
C ILE A 134 2.27 -13.71 1.79
N GLU A 135 2.66 -13.33 0.58
CA GLU A 135 1.72 -13.14 -0.54
C GLU A 135 0.99 -14.44 -0.87
N LYS A 136 1.73 -15.56 -0.98
CA LYS A 136 1.14 -16.88 -1.20
C LYS A 136 0.18 -17.25 -0.08
N PHE A 137 0.55 -17.01 1.18
CA PHE A 137 -0.31 -17.31 2.31
C PHE A 137 -1.58 -16.46 2.31
N TYR A 138 -1.46 -15.17 2.00
CA TYR A 138 -2.61 -14.27 1.88
C TYR A 138 -3.59 -14.73 0.80
N GLN A 139 -3.10 -15.12 -0.38
CA GLN A 139 -3.96 -15.62 -1.47
C GLN A 139 -4.74 -16.88 -1.06
N VAL A 140 -4.07 -17.86 -0.43
CA VAL A 140 -4.74 -19.07 0.08
C VAL A 140 -5.85 -18.73 1.08
N MET A 141 -5.62 -17.76 1.96
CA MET A 141 -6.62 -17.33 2.95
C MET A 141 -7.81 -16.61 2.31
N CYS A 142 -7.56 -15.78 1.27
CA CYS A 142 -8.62 -15.12 0.50
C CYS A 142 -9.48 -16.13 -0.26
N GLU A 143 -8.87 -17.06 -1.01
CA GLU A 143 -9.58 -18.09 -1.76
C GLU A 143 -10.42 -19.00 -0.86
N ARG A 144 -9.96 -19.27 0.36
CA ARG A 144 -10.73 -20.05 1.34
C ARG A 144 -12.00 -19.30 1.75
N ARG A 145 -11.89 -17.99 2.03
CA ARG A 145 -13.03 -17.17 2.47
C ARG A 145 -14.12 -17.09 1.40
N ASP A 146 -13.75 -17.04 0.12
CA ASP A 146 -14.72 -16.91 -0.98
C ASP A 146 -15.39 -18.25 -1.35
N LYS A 147 -14.93 -19.38 -0.77
CA LYS A 147 -15.51 -20.72 -0.92
C LYS A 147 -16.42 -21.14 0.23
N GLU A 148 -16.42 -20.39 1.34
CA GLU A 148 -17.28 -20.57 2.52
C GLU A 148 -18.50 -19.64 2.43
#